data_AF-A0A1V6B4R1-F1
#
_entry.id   AF-A0A1V6B4R1-F1
#
_cell.length_a   1.000
_cell.length_b   1.000
_cell.length_c   1.000
_cell.angle_alpha   90.00
_cell.angle_beta   90.00
_cell.angle_gamma   90.00
#
_symmetry.space_group_name_H-M   'P 1'
#
loop_
_entity.id
_entity.type
_entity.pdbx_description
1 polymer ?
#
loop_
_entity_poly.entity_id
_entity_poly.type
_entity_poly.pdbx_seq_one_letter_code
_entity_poly.pdbx_strand_id
1 'polypeptide(L)'
;MTLLTDKKNDGLTDLFKKLNIYLFHDNFRPLIEETIKDLYYSNDEVIYLLKLSHIDRALFKFREAEEKQVIHHTKNYFRACLKSAVIETTI
;
A
#
# COMPACT_ATOMS: atom_id res chain seq x y z
N MET A 1 -30.66 -8.67 22.55
CA MET A 1 -29.34 -9.04 22.01
C MET A 1 -29.33 -8.66 20.54
N THR A 2 -29.00 -7.40 20.26
CA THR A 2 -29.12 -6.82 18.91
C THR A 2 -27.72 -6.37 18.51
N LEU A 3 -26.98 -7.26 17.85
CA LEU A 3 -25.69 -6.94 17.24
C LEU A 3 -25.95 -6.20 15.93
N LEU A 4 -26.38 -4.94 16.03
CA LEU A 4 -26.23 -3.95 14.98
C LEU A 4 -24.83 -3.35 15.14
N THR A 5 -23.80 -4.13 14.84
CA THR A 5 -22.56 -3.52 14.35
C THR A 5 -22.84 -3.15 12.91
N ASP A 6 -23.37 -1.93 12.74
CA ASP A 6 -23.13 -1.12 11.54
C ASP A 6 -21.64 -1.23 11.25
N LYS A 7 -21.28 -2.20 10.40
CA LYS A 7 -19.96 -2.26 9.79
C LYS A 7 -19.91 -0.99 8.98
N LYS A 8 -19.33 0.04 9.59
CA LYS A 8 -18.65 1.12 8.90
C LYS A 8 -17.75 0.41 7.90
N ASN A 9 -18.23 0.21 6.67
CA ASN A 9 -17.40 -0.14 5.53
C ASN A 9 -16.47 1.05 5.45
N ASP A 10 -15.30 0.93 6.07
CA ASP A 10 -14.28 1.94 5.97
C ASP A 10 -13.94 2.06 4.49
N GLY A 11 -13.78 3.28 3.98
CA GLY A 11 -13.40 3.47 2.58
C GLY A 11 -12.11 2.73 2.21
N LEU A 12 -11.37 2.24 3.20
CA LEU A 12 -10.24 1.32 3.08
C LEU A 12 -10.58 0.01 2.35
N THR A 13 -11.72 -0.63 2.64
CA THR A 13 -12.11 -1.87 1.95
C THR A 13 -12.34 -1.63 0.45
N ASP A 14 -13.00 -0.52 0.11
CA ASP A 14 -13.23 -0.13 -1.28
C ASP A 14 -11.94 0.33 -1.97
N LEU A 15 -11.05 0.98 -1.22
CA LEU A 15 -9.71 1.33 -1.69
C LEU A 15 -8.90 0.07 -2.03
N PHE A 16 -8.90 -0.95 -1.19
CA PHE A 16 -8.21 -2.21 -1.49
C PHE A 16 -8.75 -2.90 -2.74
N LYS A 17 -10.07 -2.87 -2.96
CA LYS A 17 -10.68 -3.37 -4.19
C LYS A 17 -10.24 -2.55 -5.39
N LYS A 18 -10.29 -1.21 -5.31
CA LYS A 18 -9.86 -0.28 -6.37
C LYS A 18 -8.40 -0.50 -6.77
N LEU A 19 -7.54 -0.79 -5.80
CA LEU A 19 -6.12 -1.06 -6.01
C LEU A 19 -5.83 -2.51 -6.41
N ASN A 20 -6.85 -3.36 -6.54
CA ASN A 20 -6.73 -4.79 -6.84
C ASN A 20 -5.70 -5.52 -5.94
N ILE A 21 -5.70 -5.24 -4.64
CA ILE A 21 -4.69 -5.80 -3.70
C ILE A 21 -4.69 -7.34 -3.67
N TYR A 22 -5.82 -7.96 -3.99
CA TYR A 22 -5.95 -9.41 -4.08
C TYR A 22 -5.07 -10.06 -5.16
N LEU A 23 -4.54 -9.28 -6.12
CA LEU A 23 -3.62 -9.76 -7.14
C LEU A 23 -2.19 -9.99 -6.61
N PHE A 24 -1.84 -9.41 -5.45
CA PHE A 24 -0.52 -9.58 -4.87
C PHE A 24 -0.46 -10.85 -4.02
N HIS A 25 0.56 -11.68 -4.26
CA HIS A 25 0.79 -12.93 -3.54
C HIS A 25 1.22 -12.72 -2.07
N ASP A 26 1.01 -13.78 -1.27
CA ASP A 26 0.88 -13.74 0.19
C ASP A 26 2.06 -13.13 0.97
N ASN A 27 3.29 -13.16 0.44
CA ASN A 27 4.43 -12.62 1.19
C ASN A 27 4.49 -11.09 1.19
N PHE A 28 4.00 -10.44 0.14
CA PHE A 28 4.03 -8.97 0.02
C PHE A 28 2.69 -8.33 0.32
N ARG A 29 1.59 -9.07 0.18
CA ARG A 29 0.25 -8.56 0.44
C ARG A 29 0.08 -7.95 1.84
N PRO A 30 0.54 -8.59 2.94
CA PRO A 30 0.47 -7.97 4.28
C PRO A 30 1.21 -6.64 4.35
N LEU A 31 2.43 -6.56 3.80
CA LEU A 31 3.24 -5.34 3.77
C LEU A 31 2.54 -4.20 3.01
N ILE A 32 1.93 -4.52 1.87
CA ILE A 32 1.17 -3.57 1.05
C ILE A 32 -0.06 -3.09 1.81
N GLU A 33 -0.86 -4.01 2.35
CA GLU A 33 -2.08 -3.68 3.10
C GLU A 33 -1.79 -2.82 4.33
N GLU A 34 -0.76 -3.15 5.11
CA GLU A 34 -0.32 -2.36 6.27
C GLU A 34 0.14 -0.96 5.88
N THR A 35 0.91 -0.85 4.79
CA THR A 35 1.41 0.46 4.32
C THR A 35 0.27 1.34 3.83
N ILE A 36 -0.69 0.78 3.10
CA ILE A 36 -1.88 1.50 2.63
C ILE A 36 -2.79 1.88 3.79
N LYS A 37 -2.96 1.01 4.81
CA LYS A 37 -3.67 1.34 6.05
C LYS A 37 -3.04 2.54 6.74
N ASP A 38 -1.73 2.55 6.93
CA ASP A 38 -1.01 3.65 7.55
C ASP A 38 -1.18 4.96 6.76
N LEU A 39 -1.10 4.92 5.43
CA LEU A 39 -1.33 6.09 4.57
C LEU A 39 -2.77 6.58 4.67
N TYR A 40 -3.74 5.67 4.63
CA TYR A 40 -5.17 5.98 4.72
C TYR A 40 -5.52 6.66 6.05
N TYR A 41 -5.14 6.06 7.19
CA TYR A 41 -5.46 6.62 8.51
C TYR A 41 -4.65 7.87 8.86
N SER A 42 -3.49 8.09 8.21
CA SER A 42 -2.73 9.33 8.33
C SER A 42 -3.22 10.45 7.40
N ASN A 43 -4.28 10.23 6.61
CA ASN A 43 -4.77 11.16 5.60
C ASN A 43 -3.67 11.62 4.61
N ASP A 44 -2.74 10.73 4.29
CA ASP A 44 -1.61 11.04 3.39
C ASP A 44 -2.14 11.23 1.96
N GLU A 45 -1.84 12.37 1.33
CA GLU A 45 -2.38 12.74 0.00
C GLU A 45 -2.08 11.70 -1.09
N VAL A 46 -0.97 10.96 -0.91
CA VAL A 46 -0.55 9.86 -1.80
C VAL A 46 -1.66 8.82 -1.98
N ILE A 47 -2.53 8.63 -0.98
CA ILE A 47 -3.61 7.65 -1.03
C ILE A 47 -4.64 7.97 -2.13
N TYR A 48 -4.88 9.25 -2.41
CA TYR A 48 -5.86 9.69 -3.41
C TYR A 48 -5.35 9.51 -4.84
N LEU A 49 -4.03 9.54 -5.01
CA LEU A 49 -3.34 9.36 -6.30
C LEU A 49 -2.98 7.90 -6.57
N LEU A 50 -3.10 7.03 -5.57
CA LEU A 50 -2.60 5.66 -5.66
C LEU A 50 -3.35 4.84 -6.72
N LYS A 51 -2.57 4.11 -7.53
CA LYS A 51 -3.02 3.19 -8.57
C LYS A 51 -2.28 1.86 -8.43
N LEU A 52 -2.84 0.79 -8.99
CA LEU A 52 -2.20 -0.53 -9.01
C LEU A 52 -0.76 -0.47 -9.54
N SER A 53 -0.53 0.26 -10.64
CA SER A 53 0.80 0.41 -11.25
C SER A 53 1.84 1.05 -10.32
N HIS A 54 1.42 1.90 -9.38
CA HIS A 54 2.32 2.50 -8.39
C HIS A 54 2.77 1.45 -7.37
N ILE A 55 1.90 0.50 -7.02
CA ILE A 55 2.22 -0.62 -6.13
C ILE A 55 3.19 -1.57 -6.83
N ASP A 56 2.96 -1.91 -8.10
CA ASP A 56 3.89 -2.72 -8.91
C ASP A 56 5.28 -2.07 -8.97
N ARG A 57 5.33 -0.76 -9.26
CA ARG A 57 6.57 0.01 -9.31
C ARG A 57 7.28 0.08 -7.95
N ALA A 58 6.53 0.21 -6.86
CA ALA A 58 7.07 0.21 -5.50
C ALA A 58 7.67 -1.15 -5.13
N LEU A 59 6.99 -2.25 -5.47
CA LEU A 59 7.49 -3.60 -5.26
C LEU A 59 8.75 -3.88 -6.07
N PHE A 60 8.81 -3.42 -7.32
CA PHE A 60 10.01 -3.54 -8.15
C PHE A 60 11.22 -2.89 -7.45
N LYS A 61 11.09 -1.64 -6.99
CA LYS A 61 12.16 -0.93 -6.27
C LYS A 61 12.53 -1.60 -4.96
N PHE A 62 11.51 -2.07 -4.22
CA PHE A 62 11.70 -2.73 -2.94
C PHE A 62 12.54 -4.01 -3.11
N ARG A 63 12.19 -4.86 -4.07
CA ARG A 63 12.92 -6.09 -4.39
C ARG A 63 14.35 -5.80 -4.87
N GLU A 64 14.51 -4.81 -5.75
CA GLU A 64 15.83 -4.38 -6.22
C GLU A 64 16.73 -3.93 -5.06
N ALA A 65 16.14 -3.31 -4.02
CA ALA A 65 16.87 -2.94 -2.82
C ALA A 65 17.20 -4.14 -1.92
N GLU A 66 16.26 -5.08 -1.73
CA GLU A 66 16.49 -6.32 -0.96
C GLU A 66 17.59 -7.19 -1.57
N GLU A 67 17.72 -7.22 -2.89
CA GLU A 67 18.80 -7.93 -3.58
C GLU A 67 20.19 -7.33 -3.33
N LYS A 68 20.25 -6.02 -3.04
CA LYS A 68 21.51 -5.28 -2.86
C LYS A 68 21.94 -5.17 -1.40
N GLN A 69 20.98 -5.12 -0.47
CA GLN A 69 21.26 -4.90 0.95
C GLN A 69 20.12 -5.36 1.85
N VAL A 70 20.46 -5.60 3.13
CA VAL A 70 19.46 -5.86 4.16
C VAL A 70 18.67 -4.58 4.47
N ILE A 71 17.34 -4.68 4.45
CA ILE A 71 16.44 -3.58 4.81
C ILE A 71 15.97 -3.76 6.26
N HIS A 72 16.45 -2.92 7.17
CA HIS A 72 16.10 -3.01 8.60
C HIS A 72 14.69 -2.48 8.94
N HIS A 73 14.17 -1.54 8.15
CA HIS A 73 12.85 -0.92 8.37
C HIS A 73 11.94 -1.15 7.17
N THR A 74 11.63 -2.42 6.87
CA THR A 74 10.89 -2.89 5.70
C THR A 74 9.67 -2.05 5.36
N LYS A 75 8.77 -1.80 6.33
CA LYS A 75 7.56 -1.01 6.11
C LYS A 75 7.83 0.45 5.74
N ASN A 76 8.74 1.12 6.45
CA ASN A 76 9.07 2.52 6.18
C ASN A 76 9.76 2.67 4.83
N TYR A 77 10.63 1.71 4.48
CA TYR A 77 11.28 1.68 3.19
C TYR A 77 10.27 1.45 2.06
N PHE A 78 9.37 0.47 2.21
CA PHE A 78 8.30 0.22 1.24
C PHE A 78 7.37 1.44 1.08
N ARG A 79 7.00 2.12 2.18
CA ARG A 79 6.27 3.40 2.13
C ARG A 79 7.01 4.44 1.28
N ALA A 80 8.33 4.57 1.45
CA ALA A 80 9.14 5.47 0.63
C ALA A 80 9.14 5.07 -0.85
N CYS A 81 9.27 3.77 -1.17
CA CYS A 81 9.14 3.25 -2.52
C CYS A 81 7.78 3.59 -3.14
N LEU A 82 6.70 3.47 -2.37
CA LEU A 82 5.34 3.77 -2.82
C LEU A 82 5.15 5.25 -3.11
N LYS A 83 5.61 6.14 -2.21
CA LYS A 83 5.58 7.59 -2.44
C LYS A 83 6.39 7.97 -3.68
N SER A 84 7.60 7.43 -3.80
CA SER A 84 8.46 7.65 -4.97
C SER A 84 7.80 7.17 -6.27
N ALA A 85 7.12 6.02 -6.25
CA ALA A 85 6.39 5.51 -7.41
C ALA A 85 5.24 6.43 -7.85
N VAL A 86 4.47 6.99 -6.90
CA VAL A 86 3.40 7.95 -7.23
C VAL A 86 3.96 9.23 -7.85
N ILE A 87 5.07 9.75 -7.33
CA ILE A 87 5.71 10.97 -7.84
C ILE A 87 6.21 10.77 -9.28
N GLU A 88 6.88 9.65 -9.56
CA GLU A 88 7.44 9.34 -10.89
C GLU A 88 6.40 9.28 -12.00
N THR A 89 5.18 8.88 -11.69
CA THR A 89 4.11 8.65 -12.68
C THR A 89 3.09 9.78 -12.75
N THR A 90 3.30 10.85 -11.98
CA THR A 90 2.46 12.06 -11.98
C THR A 90 3.08 13.19 -12.83
N ILE A 91 4.35 13.05 -13.23
CA ILE A 91 5.08 13.92 -14.16
C ILE A 91 4.95 13.35 -15.58
#